data_AF-A0A654E5B7-F1
#
_entry.id   AF-A0A654E5B7-F1
#
_cell.length_a   1.000
_cell.length_b   1.000
_cell.length_c   1.000
_cell.angle_alpha   90.00
_cell.angle_beta   90.00
_cell.angle_gamma   90.00
#
_symmetry.space_group_name_H-M   'P 1'
#
loop_
_entity.id
_entity.type
_entity.pdbx_description
1 polymer ?
#
loop_
_entity_poly.entity_id
_entity_poly.type
_entity_poly.pdbx_seq_one_letter_code
_entity_poly.pdbx_strand_id
1 'polypeptide(L)'
;MKHRLILLLCFSCFFLMTRAQEKDENIVTIIDDLTIQWDNSAEKLRTYEGLMDYCRTKAYRDNTILLLKQIHHYDSALYRIVQSKFQTSEDPEAKATLDDINTLETDYTTGAFLMFLRQECTALNDNERNKTMDDYKKVSKELEKEMKKYVEAITKQIDVVDEHIHHLKGL
;
A
#
# COMPACT_ATOMS: atom_id res chain seq x y z
N MET A 1 47.24 -22.00 -28.21
CA MET A 1 46.25 -20.89 -28.27
C MET A 1 44.83 -21.31 -27.87
N LYS A 2 44.32 -22.47 -28.32
CA LYS A 2 42.96 -22.96 -27.98
C LYS A 2 42.70 -23.14 -26.47
N HIS A 3 43.69 -23.56 -25.68
CA HIS A 3 43.53 -23.71 -24.21
C HIS A 3 43.49 -22.39 -23.43
N ARG A 4 44.06 -21.29 -23.97
CA ARG A 4 43.99 -19.97 -23.33
C ARG A 4 42.62 -19.31 -23.52
N LEU A 5 41.94 -19.62 -24.62
CA LEU A 5 40.60 -19.12 -24.92
C LEU A 5 39.53 -19.74 -23.99
N ILE A 6 39.68 -21.02 -23.66
CA ILE A 6 38.75 -21.76 -22.79
C ILE A 6 38.84 -21.26 -21.33
N LEU A 7 40.05 -20.94 -20.85
CA LEU A 7 40.27 -20.41 -19.51
C LEU A 7 39.66 -19.00 -19.31
N LEU A 8 39.68 -18.15 -20.36
CA LEU A 8 39.05 -16.83 -20.36
C LEU A 8 37.50 -16.89 -20.41
N LEU A 9 36.95 -17.90 -21.07
CA LEU A 9 35.50 -18.15 -21.11
C LEU A 9 34.96 -18.68 -19.77
N CYS A 10 35.73 -19.52 -19.06
CA CYS A 10 35.34 -19.96 -17.72
C CYS A 10 35.42 -18.83 -16.69
N PHE A 11 36.39 -17.92 -16.79
CA PHE A 11 36.54 -16.80 -15.84
C PHE A 11 35.44 -15.74 -16.00
N SER A 12 34.92 -15.55 -17.22
CA SER A 12 33.80 -14.61 -17.48
C SER A 12 32.44 -15.14 -17.01
N CYS A 13 32.25 -16.46 -16.93
CA CYS A 13 31.03 -17.04 -16.36
C CYS A 13 30.95 -16.91 -14.82
N PHE A 14 32.10 -16.86 -14.13
CA PHE A 14 32.14 -16.67 -12.67
C PHE A 14 31.75 -15.25 -12.23
N PHE A 15 32.04 -14.22 -13.03
CA PHE A 15 31.64 -12.84 -12.71
C PHE A 15 30.16 -12.54 -12.98
N LEU A 16 29.47 -13.38 -13.77
CA LEU A 16 28.03 -13.22 -14.01
C LEU A 16 27.18 -13.82 -12.88
N MET A 17 27.69 -14.81 -12.14
CA MET A 17 26.96 -15.38 -11.01
C MET A 17 26.99 -14.52 -9.74
N THR A 18 27.95 -13.60 -9.60
CA THR A 18 28.04 -12.73 -8.40
C THR A 18 27.11 -11.51 -8.45
N ARG A 19 26.33 -11.32 -9.53
CA ARG A 19 25.35 -10.23 -9.67
C ARG A 19 23.89 -10.64 -9.44
N ALA A 20 23.64 -11.87 -9.00
CA ALA A 20 22.27 -12.38 -8.77
C ALA A 20 21.85 -12.39 -7.28
N GLN A 21 22.67 -11.89 -6.35
CA GLN A 21 22.20 -11.58 -5.00
C GLN A 21 21.63 -10.15 -5.01
N GLU A 22 20.43 -9.99 -5.57
CA GLU A 22 19.53 -8.96 -5.04
C GLU A 22 19.44 -9.23 -3.53
N LYS A 23 19.66 -8.20 -2.71
CA LYS A 23 19.36 -8.31 -1.29
C LYS A 23 17.89 -8.74 -1.22
N ASP A 24 17.60 -9.89 -0.64
CA ASP A 24 16.28 -10.16 -0.10
C ASP A 24 16.03 -9.04 0.94
N GLU A 25 15.36 -7.97 0.52
CA GLU A 25 14.90 -6.94 1.45
C GLU A 25 13.90 -7.61 2.39
N ASN A 26 14.07 -7.37 3.69
CA ASN A 26 13.22 -7.96 4.70
C ASN A 26 11.79 -7.45 4.49
N ILE A 27 10.84 -8.38 4.31
CA ILE A 27 9.42 -8.07 4.07
C ILE A 27 8.83 -7.17 5.17
N VAL A 28 9.29 -7.32 6.42
CA VAL A 28 8.89 -6.48 7.54
C VAL A 28 9.33 -5.03 7.32
N THR A 29 10.59 -4.81 6.96
CA THR A 29 11.11 -3.46 6.68
C THR A 29 10.40 -2.81 5.49
N ILE A 30 10.06 -3.59 4.45
CA ILE A 30 9.30 -3.06 3.32
C ILE A 30 7.91 -2.61 3.75
N ILE A 31 7.22 -3.41 4.58
CA ILE A 31 5.90 -3.07 5.09
C ILE A 31 5.96 -1.84 6.01
N ASP A 32 6.93 -1.78 6.94
CA ASP A 32 7.17 -0.61 7.78
C ASP A 32 7.29 0.68 6.93
N ASP A 33 8.13 0.64 5.88
CA ASP A 33 8.36 1.77 4.99
C ASP A 33 7.09 2.18 4.21
N LEU A 34 6.26 1.21 3.83
CA LEU A 34 5.00 1.45 3.13
C LEU A 34 3.92 2.01 4.07
N THR A 35 3.85 1.52 5.31
CA THR A 35 2.98 2.04 6.37
C THR A 35 3.29 3.50 6.64
N ILE A 36 4.58 3.86 6.81
CA ILE A 36 5.01 5.24 7.01
C ILE A 36 4.64 6.13 5.80
N GLN A 37 4.84 5.63 4.58
CA GLN A 37 4.45 6.38 3.37
C GLN A 37 2.94 6.57 3.29
N TRP A 38 2.16 5.56 3.68
CA TRP A 38 0.72 5.63 3.73
C TRP A 38 0.24 6.67 4.73
N ASP A 39 0.76 6.67 5.96
CA ASP A 39 0.38 7.65 6.99
C ASP A 39 0.57 9.09 6.54
N ASN A 40 1.72 9.38 5.92
CA ASN A 40 2.01 10.70 5.36
C ASN A 40 1.01 11.07 4.25
N SER A 41 0.68 10.11 3.37
CA SER A 41 -0.31 10.32 2.29
C SER A 41 -1.72 10.51 2.86
N ALA A 42 -2.10 9.71 3.85
CA ALA A 42 -3.39 9.66 4.51
C ALA A 42 -3.67 10.95 5.29
N GLU A 43 -2.68 11.48 6.01
CA GLU A 43 -2.81 12.73 6.76
C GLU A 43 -3.20 13.90 5.86
N LYS A 44 -2.63 13.95 4.65
CA LYS A 44 -3.00 14.95 3.65
C LYS A 44 -4.38 14.63 3.06
N LEU A 45 -4.57 13.40 2.60
CA LEU A 45 -5.74 13.00 1.81
C LEU A 45 -7.06 13.14 2.57
N ARG A 46 -7.07 12.98 3.90
CA ARG A 46 -8.25 13.12 4.76
C ARG A 46 -8.82 14.54 4.89
N THR A 47 -8.15 15.54 4.34
CA THR A 47 -8.59 16.96 4.39
C THR A 47 -9.32 17.35 3.11
N TYR A 48 -10.19 18.35 3.17
CA TYR A 48 -10.84 18.87 1.96
C TYR A 48 -9.81 19.37 0.93
N GLU A 49 -8.77 20.08 1.36
CA GLU A 49 -7.69 20.55 0.49
C GLU A 49 -6.88 19.39 -0.11
N GLY A 50 -6.66 18.33 0.64
CA GLY A 50 -5.99 17.11 0.18
C GLY A 50 -6.78 16.39 -0.89
N LEU A 51 -8.09 16.19 -0.67
CA LEU A 51 -9.00 15.64 -1.68
C LEU A 51 -8.99 16.51 -2.95
N MET A 52 -9.07 17.83 -2.79
CA MET A 52 -9.02 18.78 -3.90
C MET A 52 -7.72 18.63 -4.72
N ASP A 53 -6.57 18.54 -4.05
CA ASP A 53 -5.28 18.33 -4.72
C ASP A 53 -5.22 16.95 -5.41
N TYR A 54 -5.73 15.89 -4.77
CA TYR A 54 -5.81 14.56 -5.38
C TYR A 54 -6.62 14.60 -6.69
N CYS A 55 -7.78 15.24 -6.68
CA CYS A 55 -8.67 15.30 -7.84
C CYS A 55 -8.04 16.08 -9.01
N ARG A 56 -7.28 17.14 -8.71
CA ARG A 56 -6.74 18.07 -9.72
C ARG A 56 -5.34 17.71 -10.20
N THR A 57 -4.53 17.11 -9.35
CA THR A 57 -3.12 16.86 -9.62
C THR A 57 -2.91 15.40 -10.01
N LYS A 58 -2.67 15.16 -11.30
CA LYS A 58 -2.41 13.80 -11.83
C LYS A 58 -1.27 13.11 -11.09
N ALA A 59 -0.19 13.83 -10.79
CA ALA A 59 0.96 13.26 -10.08
C ALA A 59 0.59 12.76 -8.68
N TYR A 60 -0.14 13.56 -7.90
CA TYR A 60 -0.57 13.14 -6.56
C TYR A 60 -1.49 11.92 -6.65
N ARG A 61 -2.48 11.95 -7.53
CA ARG A 61 -3.37 10.82 -7.78
C ARG A 61 -2.61 9.54 -8.14
N ASP A 62 -1.72 9.61 -9.12
CA ASP A 62 -0.97 8.44 -9.58
C ASP A 62 -0.07 7.88 -8.49
N ASN A 63 0.57 8.75 -7.70
CA ASN A 63 1.43 8.35 -6.59
C ASN A 63 0.64 7.66 -5.46
N THR A 64 -0.51 8.21 -5.06
CA THR A 64 -1.37 7.58 -4.04
C THR A 64 -1.89 6.21 -4.51
N ILE A 65 -2.26 6.09 -5.79
CA ILE A 65 -2.69 4.81 -6.35
C ILE A 65 -1.53 3.81 -6.40
N LEU A 66 -0.34 4.26 -6.79
CA LEU A 66 0.85 3.42 -6.83
C LEU A 66 1.20 2.91 -5.43
N LEU A 67 1.19 3.79 -4.42
CA LEU A 67 1.46 3.43 -3.03
C LEU A 67 0.51 2.34 -2.54
N LEU A 68 -0.81 2.49 -2.74
CA LEU A 68 -1.76 1.45 -2.36
C LEU A 68 -1.53 0.13 -3.11
N LYS A 69 -1.21 0.19 -4.40
CA LYS A 69 -0.87 -1.03 -5.14
C LYS A 69 0.38 -1.72 -4.59
N GLN A 70 1.36 -0.96 -4.12
CA GLN A 70 2.56 -1.51 -3.50
C GLN A 70 2.21 -2.18 -2.16
N ILE A 71 1.37 -1.55 -1.34
CA ILE A 71 0.86 -2.12 -0.08
C ILE A 71 0.20 -3.48 -0.36
N HIS A 72 -0.84 -3.52 -1.21
CA HIS A 72 -1.51 -4.78 -1.57
C HIS A 72 -0.57 -5.83 -2.19
N HIS A 73 0.43 -5.39 -2.97
CA HIS A 73 1.41 -6.30 -3.55
C HIS A 73 2.23 -7.02 -2.47
N TYR A 74 2.71 -6.26 -1.49
CA TYR A 74 3.51 -6.81 -0.40
C TYR A 74 2.66 -7.53 0.65
N ASP A 75 1.42 -7.12 0.88
CA ASP A 75 0.47 -7.88 1.70
C ASP A 75 0.16 -9.25 1.10
N SER A 76 0.01 -9.33 -0.23
CA SER A 76 -0.12 -10.60 -0.94
C SER A 76 1.13 -11.49 -0.81
N ALA A 77 2.33 -10.89 -0.75
CA ALA A 77 3.56 -11.62 -0.54
C ALA A 77 3.66 -12.12 0.92
N LEU A 78 3.39 -11.23 1.88
CA LEU A 78 3.31 -11.53 3.30
C LEU A 78 2.33 -12.65 3.59
N TYR A 79 1.12 -12.59 3.01
CA TYR A 79 0.10 -13.63 3.16
C TYR A 79 0.66 -15.03 2.87
N ARG A 80 1.44 -15.18 1.79
CA ARG A 80 2.04 -16.48 1.43
C ARG A 80 3.06 -16.95 2.46
N ILE A 81 3.88 -16.04 2.97
CA ILE A 81 4.90 -16.33 4.00
C ILE A 81 4.19 -16.77 5.30
N VAL A 82 3.23 -15.98 5.77
CA VAL A 82 2.46 -16.25 6.99
C VAL A 82 1.64 -17.54 6.83
N GLN A 83 1.04 -17.79 5.67
CA GLN A 83 0.26 -18.99 5.40
C GLN A 83 1.13 -20.26 5.47
N SER A 84 2.34 -20.22 4.92
CA SER A 84 3.30 -21.33 5.01
C SER A 84 3.73 -21.58 6.46
N LYS A 85 3.95 -20.51 7.23
CA LYS A 85 4.26 -20.60 8.66
C LYS A 85 3.11 -21.23 9.44
N PHE A 86 1.88 -20.74 9.24
CA PHE A 86 0.69 -21.23 9.91
C PHE A 86 0.43 -22.72 9.63
N GLN A 87 0.63 -23.18 8.40
CA GLN A 87 0.52 -24.60 8.05
C GLN A 87 1.52 -25.50 8.79
N THR A 88 2.62 -24.92 9.28
CA THR A 88 3.66 -25.66 10.00
C THR A 88 3.47 -25.59 11.52
N SER A 89 3.07 -24.43 12.05
CA SER A 89 3.05 -24.16 13.49
C SER A 89 1.67 -24.04 14.12
N GLU A 90 0.61 -23.87 13.32
CA GLU A 90 -0.75 -23.56 13.78
C GLU A 90 -0.80 -22.36 14.76
N ASP A 91 0.11 -21.39 14.57
CA ASP A 91 0.27 -20.23 15.46
C ASP A 91 -0.97 -19.32 15.38
N PRO A 92 -1.68 -19.06 16.50
CA PRO A 92 -2.83 -18.17 16.53
C PRO A 92 -2.52 -16.76 16.01
N GLU A 93 -1.32 -16.24 16.25
CA GLU A 93 -0.90 -14.93 15.76
C GLU A 93 -0.86 -14.93 14.23
N ALA A 94 -0.27 -15.97 13.64
CA ALA A 94 -0.24 -16.13 12.18
C ALA A 94 -1.65 -16.24 11.58
N LYS A 95 -2.60 -16.85 12.30
CA LYS A 95 -4.00 -16.86 11.86
C LYS A 95 -4.62 -15.47 11.90
N ALA A 96 -4.38 -14.69 12.94
CA ALA A 96 -4.87 -13.32 13.05
C ALA A 96 -4.31 -12.45 11.92
N THR A 97 -2.99 -12.49 11.69
CA THR A 97 -2.36 -11.77 10.57
C THR A 97 -2.97 -12.12 9.22
N LEU A 98 -3.28 -13.41 8.95
CA LEU A 98 -3.93 -13.82 7.71
C LEU A 98 -5.35 -13.25 7.55
N ASP A 99 -6.11 -13.16 8.64
CA ASP A 99 -7.45 -12.60 8.63
C ASP A 99 -7.43 -11.09 8.39
N ASP A 100 -6.45 -10.39 8.96
CA ASP A 100 -6.27 -8.95 8.76
C ASP A 100 -5.81 -8.62 7.34
N ILE A 101 -4.84 -9.36 6.80
CA ILE A 101 -4.46 -9.22 5.39
C ILE A 101 -5.68 -9.49 4.50
N ASN A 102 -6.45 -10.54 4.79
CA ASN A 102 -7.64 -10.84 3.99
C ASN A 102 -8.68 -9.71 4.06
N THR A 103 -8.86 -9.07 5.21
CA THR A 103 -9.76 -7.91 5.35
C THR A 103 -9.30 -6.74 4.47
N LEU A 104 -8.01 -6.42 4.48
CA LEU A 104 -7.43 -5.39 3.62
C LEU A 104 -7.63 -5.71 2.12
N GLU A 105 -7.39 -6.96 1.73
CA GLU A 105 -7.48 -7.44 0.36
C GLU A 105 -8.91 -7.65 -0.16
N THR A 106 -9.93 -7.57 0.69
CA THR A 106 -11.33 -7.79 0.29
C THR A 106 -12.20 -6.55 0.47
N ASP A 107 -12.13 -5.91 1.63
CA ASP A 107 -12.98 -4.76 1.97
C ASP A 107 -12.39 -3.44 1.47
N TYR A 108 -11.05 -3.36 1.38
CA TYR A 108 -10.30 -2.14 1.08
C TYR A 108 -9.42 -2.27 -0.16
N THR A 109 -9.89 -3.04 -1.16
CA THR A 109 -9.17 -3.20 -2.43
C THR A 109 -8.81 -1.86 -3.09
N THR A 110 -7.72 -1.83 -3.85
CA THR A 110 -7.41 -0.70 -4.74
C THR A 110 -8.61 -0.31 -5.62
N GLY A 111 -9.40 -1.29 -6.06
CA GLY A 111 -10.60 -1.04 -6.86
C GLY A 111 -11.68 -0.27 -6.09
N ALA A 112 -11.96 -0.67 -4.84
CA ALA A 112 -12.89 0.01 -3.95
C ALA A 112 -12.40 1.44 -3.65
N PHE A 113 -11.12 1.61 -3.34
CA PHE A 113 -10.50 2.92 -3.11
C PHE A 113 -10.65 3.86 -4.31
N LEU A 114 -10.33 3.36 -5.52
CA LEU A 114 -10.48 4.12 -6.75
C LEU A 114 -11.93 4.52 -7.02
N MET A 115 -12.88 3.64 -6.71
CA MET A 115 -14.31 3.92 -6.88
C MET A 115 -14.77 5.01 -5.91
N PHE A 116 -14.39 4.91 -4.63
CA PHE A 116 -14.68 5.91 -3.62
C PHE A 116 -14.13 7.29 -4.03
N LEU A 117 -12.84 7.38 -4.40
CA LEU A 117 -12.24 8.66 -4.77
C LEU A 117 -12.82 9.28 -6.04
N ARG A 118 -13.29 8.47 -6.99
CA ARG A 118 -14.03 8.99 -8.16
C ARG A 118 -15.35 9.63 -7.76
N GLN A 119 -16.05 9.05 -6.79
CA GLN A 119 -17.30 9.63 -6.26
C GLN A 119 -17.02 10.93 -5.53
N GLU A 120 -16.02 10.95 -4.64
CA GLU A 120 -15.59 12.14 -3.90
C GLU A 120 -15.15 13.27 -4.85
N CYS A 121 -14.36 12.97 -5.88
CA CYS A 121 -13.97 13.98 -6.88
C CYS A 121 -15.16 14.49 -7.69
N THR A 122 -16.17 13.67 -7.95
CA THR A 122 -17.39 14.12 -8.65
C THR A 122 -18.17 15.07 -7.75
N ALA A 123 -18.39 14.70 -6.50
CA ALA A 123 -19.12 15.51 -5.52
C ALA A 123 -18.39 16.82 -5.19
N LEU A 124 -17.04 16.82 -5.14
CA LEU A 124 -16.23 18.04 -5.03
C LEU A 124 -16.45 18.97 -6.21
N ASN A 125 -16.37 18.46 -7.45
CA ASN A 125 -16.58 19.27 -8.65
C ASN A 125 -18.00 19.86 -8.71
N ASP A 126 -19.01 19.11 -8.26
CA ASP A 126 -20.39 19.59 -8.19
C ASP A 126 -20.54 20.65 -7.09
N ASN A 127 -19.88 20.46 -5.93
CA ASN A 127 -19.89 21.43 -4.85
C ASN A 127 -19.29 22.78 -5.28
N GLU A 128 -18.20 22.77 -6.03
CA GLU A 128 -17.56 23.98 -6.55
C GLU A 128 -18.42 24.73 -7.58
N ARG A 129 -19.44 24.08 -8.13
CA ARG A 129 -20.42 24.69 -9.04
C ARG A 129 -21.64 25.25 -8.30
N ASN A 130 -21.75 25.09 -6.98
CA ASN A 130 -22.87 25.58 -6.18
C ASN A 130 -22.89 27.11 -6.10
N LYS A 131 -24.12 27.68 -6.06
CA LYS A 131 -24.35 29.13 -6.15
C LYS A 131 -24.43 29.86 -4.81
N THR A 132 -24.58 29.14 -3.69
CA THR A 132 -24.67 29.74 -2.35
C THR A 132 -23.45 29.36 -1.50
N MET A 133 -22.99 30.29 -0.66
CA MET A 133 -21.84 30.09 0.22
C MET A 133 -22.13 29.09 1.35
N ASP A 134 -23.37 29.02 1.82
CA ASP A 134 -23.74 28.14 2.94
C ASP A 134 -23.82 26.67 2.50
N ASP A 135 -24.39 26.39 1.33
CA ASP A 135 -24.42 25.03 0.77
C ASP A 135 -23.00 24.55 0.48
N TYR A 136 -22.14 25.41 -0.07
CA TYR A 136 -20.73 25.10 -0.32
C TYR A 136 -20.01 24.64 0.95
N LYS A 137 -20.15 25.41 2.04
CA LYS A 137 -19.50 25.10 3.32
C LYS A 137 -20.01 23.82 3.95
N LYS A 138 -21.32 23.56 3.83
CA LYS A 138 -21.93 22.34 4.36
C LYS A 138 -21.39 21.11 3.65
N VAL A 139 -21.43 21.10 2.33
CA VAL A 139 -20.96 19.96 1.52
C VAL A 139 -19.45 19.76 1.67
N SER A 140 -18.65 20.83 1.75
CA SER A 140 -17.20 20.71 1.99
C SER A 140 -16.88 19.94 3.27
N LYS A 141 -17.63 20.20 4.35
CA LYS A 141 -17.49 19.48 5.63
C LYS A 141 -17.95 18.03 5.54
N GLU A 142 -18.99 17.76 4.76
CA GLU A 142 -19.48 16.40 4.54
C GLU A 142 -18.46 15.57 3.76
N LEU A 143 -17.89 16.12 2.68
CA LEU A 143 -16.82 15.49 1.91
C LEU A 143 -15.58 15.20 2.77
N GLU A 144 -15.10 16.18 3.54
CA GLU A 144 -13.96 15.96 4.44
C GLU A 144 -14.24 14.86 5.46
N LYS A 145 -15.46 14.82 6.02
CA LYS A 145 -15.84 13.81 7.00
C LYS A 145 -15.86 12.40 6.41
N GLU A 146 -16.45 12.23 5.23
CA GLU A 146 -16.47 10.92 4.56
C GLU A 146 -15.07 10.49 4.12
N MET A 147 -14.28 11.42 3.58
CA MET A 147 -12.88 11.19 3.23
C MET A 147 -12.06 10.73 4.44
N LYS A 148 -12.19 11.43 5.57
CA LYS A 148 -11.53 11.08 6.82
C LYS A 148 -11.93 9.69 7.30
N LYS A 149 -13.23 9.40 7.35
CA LYS A 149 -13.75 8.10 7.79
C LYS A 149 -13.20 6.95 6.94
N TYR A 150 -13.17 7.12 5.63
CA TYR A 150 -12.70 6.07 4.72
C TYR A 150 -11.19 5.86 4.81
N VAL A 151 -10.40 6.93 4.85
CA VAL A 151 -8.94 6.85 5.00
C VAL A 151 -8.55 6.25 6.35
N GLU A 152 -9.20 6.66 7.45
CA GLU A 152 -8.94 6.10 8.78
C GLU A 152 -9.22 4.59 8.84
N ALA A 153 -10.21 4.11 8.10
CA ALA A 153 -10.51 2.67 8.04
C ALA A 153 -9.39 1.88 7.35
N ILE A 154 -8.84 2.41 6.26
CA ILE A 154 -7.71 1.81 5.54
C ILE A 154 -6.43 1.88 6.38
N THR A 155 -6.11 3.06 6.93
CA THR A 155 -4.95 3.25 7.81
C THR A 155 -4.97 2.25 8.96
N LYS A 156 -6.10 2.15 9.67
CA LYS A 156 -6.22 1.19 10.78
C LYS A 156 -5.93 -0.25 10.32
N GLN A 157 -6.38 -0.64 9.14
CA GLN A 157 -6.15 -2.00 8.67
C GLN A 157 -4.67 -2.25 8.30
N ILE A 158 -4.01 -1.27 7.69
CA ILE A 158 -2.58 -1.32 7.39
C ILE A 158 -1.77 -1.38 8.69
N ASP A 159 -2.09 -0.53 9.68
CA ASP A 159 -1.43 -0.50 10.98
C ASP A 159 -1.54 -1.84 11.73
N VAL A 160 -2.70 -2.50 11.65
CA VAL A 160 -2.91 -3.81 12.29
C VAL A 160 -2.07 -4.89 11.62
N VAL A 161 -1.94 -4.87 10.29
CA VAL A 161 -1.06 -5.80 9.57
C VAL A 161 0.40 -5.58 9.98
N ASP A 162 0.84 -4.32 10.00
CA ASP A 162 2.17 -3.91 10.46
C ASP A 162 2.45 -4.35 11.90
N GLU A 163 1.53 -4.11 12.83
CA GLU A 163 1.67 -4.53 14.22
C GLU A 163 1.83 -6.05 14.36
N HIS A 164 0.99 -6.83 13.66
CA HIS A 164 1.03 -8.28 13.76
C HIS A 164 2.31 -8.90 13.20
N ILE A 165 2.89 -8.35 12.13
CA ILE A 165 4.14 -8.90 11.60
C ILE A 165 5.31 -8.76 12.57
N HIS A 166 5.34 -7.73 13.43
CA HIS A 166 6.37 -7.58 14.46
C HIS A 166 6.27 -8.64 15.57
N HIS A 167 5.10 -9.27 15.74
CA HIS A 167 4.90 -10.36 16.70
C HIS A 167 5.21 -11.75 16.11
N LEU A 168 5.34 -11.86 14.79
CA LEU A 168 5.64 -13.12 14.12
C LEU A 168 7.15 -13.42 14.13
N LYS A 169 7.53 -14.46 14.90
CA LYS A 169 8.94 -14.91 14.96
C LYS A 169 9.42 -15.47 13.62
N GLY A 170 10.56 -14.99 13.14
CA GLY A 170 11.25 -15.57 11.98
C GLY A 170 10.65 -15.18 10.63
N LEU A 171 10.09 -13.97 10.54
CA LEU A 171 9.88 -13.24 9.29
C LEU A 171 11.16 -12.55 8.83
#